data_AF-A0A2K8X3Q6-F1
#
_entry.id   AF-A0A2K8X3Q6-F1
#
_cell.length_a   1.000
_cell.length_b   1.000
_cell.length_c   1.000
_cell.angle_alpha   90.00
_cell.angle_beta   90.00
_cell.angle_gamma   90.00
#
_symmetry.space_group_name_H-M   'P 1'
#
loop_
_entity.id
_entity.type
_entity.pdbx_description
1 polymer ?
#
loop_
_entity_poly.entity_id
_entity_poly.type
_entity_poly.pdbx_seq_one_letter_code
_entity_poly.pdbx_strand_id
1 'polypeptide(L)'
;MKKVQFMALTSLCFILGLQSCQKDEETIVGEEVAAKEVSAELLAKLADAQINTKDVKVVDFMLPDGTTKEMIEVEGDVFMSENEILSLESVSASDRNYRTNNLVSQGKTITIIGYTGGSNALSTKEQTALQWAVNNYNALSGVSISFQLTFGTDYDSKDMVVYHNPSQSGAGGSAGFPSNGNPHKFVQIYGLDNYDTNVVEHVITHEIGHSIGFRHTDWFDRASCGQNQNEGAGSIGAIDLGGNDPANSVMLACFSSGEDGEFGADDISALNIMY
;
A
#
# COMPACT_ATOMS: atom_id res chain seq x y z
N MET A 1 -20.17 75.58 63.57
CA MET A 1 -21.39 75.80 62.75
C MET A 1 -21.15 75.22 61.36
N LYS A 2 -22.16 74.52 60.83
CA LYS A 2 -22.28 73.85 59.51
C LYS A 2 -21.53 72.49 59.42
N LYS A 3 -22.24 71.36 59.64
CA LYS A 3 -23.14 70.58 58.73
C LYS A 3 -22.30 69.83 57.66
N VAL A 4 -22.39 68.53 57.34
CA VAL A 4 -23.35 67.40 57.52
C VAL A 4 -22.56 66.13 57.05
N GLN A 5 -22.39 65.09 57.89
CA GLN A 5 -22.96 63.71 57.83
C GLN A 5 -22.73 62.82 56.59
N PHE A 6 -22.24 61.59 56.90
CA PHE A 6 -22.56 60.24 56.34
C PHE A 6 -22.29 60.01 54.83
N MET A 7 -21.74 58.89 54.33
CA MET A 7 -21.97 57.47 54.65
C MET A 7 -21.02 56.57 53.81
N ALA A 8 -20.82 55.34 54.28
CA ALA A 8 -20.56 54.10 53.51
C ALA A 8 -19.19 53.84 52.84
N LEU A 9 -18.32 53.22 53.64
CA LEU A 9 -17.69 51.90 53.43
C LEU A 9 -17.96 51.15 52.09
N THR A 10 -16.90 50.80 51.35
CA THR A 10 -16.70 49.45 50.80
C THR A 10 -15.25 49.25 50.34
N SER A 11 -14.61 48.23 50.93
CA SER A 11 -13.34 47.60 50.52
C SER A 11 -13.34 47.18 49.04
N LEU A 12 -12.17 47.15 48.39
CA LEU A 12 -11.38 45.91 48.23
C LEU A 12 -10.05 46.14 47.49
N CYS A 13 -9.07 45.35 47.91
CA CYS A 13 -7.62 45.39 47.71
C CYS A 13 -7.04 45.52 46.28
N PHE A 14 -6.02 46.37 46.21
CA PHE A 14 -4.65 46.15 45.69
C PHE A 14 -4.34 44.78 45.04
N ILE A 15 -3.83 44.83 43.79
CA ILE A 15 -2.81 43.89 43.31
C ILE A 15 -1.70 44.72 42.64
N LEU A 16 -0.51 44.65 43.24
CA LEU A 16 0.77 45.16 42.72
C LEU A 16 1.24 44.27 41.57
N GLY A 17 1.66 44.90 40.47
CA GLY A 17 2.42 44.23 39.43
C GLY A 17 3.85 43.95 39.88
N LEU A 18 4.28 42.71 39.76
CA LEU A 18 5.69 42.33 39.72
C LEU A 18 5.94 41.62 38.39
N GLN A 19 6.92 42.14 37.66
CA GLN A 19 7.44 41.54 36.45
C GLN A 19 8.34 40.35 36.78
N SER A 20 8.18 39.26 36.04
CA SER A 20 9.13 38.15 35.99
C SER A 20 9.36 37.78 34.52
N CYS A 21 10.54 38.12 34.00
CA CYS A 21 11.08 37.51 32.80
C CYS A 21 11.54 36.09 33.17
N GLN A 22 10.88 35.07 32.62
CA GLN A 22 11.48 33.76 32.46
C GLN A 22 11.81 33.57 30.98
N LYS A 23 13.00 33.02 30.77
CA LYS A 23 13.64 32.80 29.49
C LYS A 23 13.06 31.49 28.96
N ASP A 24 12.16 31.56 28.00
CA ASP A 24 11.57 30.36 27.40
C ASP A 24 12.61 29.68 26.51
N GLU A 25 12.89 28.43 26.83
CA GLU A 25 13.60 27.49 25.97
C GLU A 25 12.81 27.34 24.67
N GLU A 26 13.48 27.55 23.54
CA GLU A 26 12.96 27.21 22.22
C GLU A 26 12.66 25.72 22.20
N THR A 27 11.40 25.39 22.42
CA THR A 27 10.87 24.08 22.08
C THR A 27 10.81 24.07 20.56
N ILE A 28 11.72 23.33 19.93
CA ILE A 28 11.61 22.97 18.51
C ILE A 28 10.37 22.08 18.42
N VAL A 29 9.22 22.70 18.17
CA VAL A 29 8.01 22.00 17.75
C VAL A 29 8.36 21.48 16.36
N GLY A 30 8.55 20.17 16.25
CA GLY A 30 8.66 19.49 14.96
C GLY A 30 7.47 19.92 14.12
N GLU A 31 7.77 20.43 12.93
CA GLU A 31 6.78 20.75 11.93
C GLU A 31 6.11 19.42 11.54
N GLU A 32 4.94 19.13 12.12
CA GLU A 32 4.02 18.17 11.52
C GLU A 32 3.68 18.73 10.15
N VAL A 33 4.31 18.15 9.12
CA VAL A 33 3.96 18.42 7.73
C VAL A 33 2.47 18.06 7.62
N ALA A 34 1.62 19.07 7.48
CA ALA A 34 0.19 18.85 7.31
C ALA A 34 0.01 17.88 6.13
N ALA A 35 -0.60 16.72 6.40
CA ALA A 35 -0.85 15.71 5.37
C ALA A 35 -1.61 16.36 4.22
N LYS A 36 -1.06 16.28 3.01
CA LYS A 36 -1.73 16.78 1.81
C LYS A 36 -3.00 15.96 1.61
N GLU A 37 -4.15 16.64 1.59
CA GLU A 37 -5.44 15.97 1.41
C GLU A 37 -5.62 15.49 -0.04
N VAL A 38 -6.21 14.30 -0.19
CA VAL A 38 -6.56 13.71 -1.48
C VAL A 38 -7.82 14.40 -2.00
N SER A 39 -7.83 14.77 -3.29
CA SER A 39 -8.96 15.52 -3.85
C SER A 39 -10.25 14.70 -3.88
N ALA A 40 -11.41 15.37 -3.77
CA ALA A 40 -12.72 14.72 -3.84
C ALA A 40 -12.96 13.99 -5.17
N GLU A 41 -12.35 14.46 -6.26
CA GLU A 41 -12.40 13.79 -7.57
C GLU A 41 -11.69 12.44 -7.55
N LEU A 42 -10.49 12.39 -6.96
CA LEU A 42 -9.71 11.15 -6.83
C LEU A 42 -10.43 10.16 -5.91
N LEU A 43 -10.98 10.63 -4.78
CA LEU A 43 -11.79 9.79 -3.89
C LEU A 43 -13.03 9.22 -4.60
N ALA A 44 -13.70 10.03 -5.43
CA ALA A 44 -14.82 9.56 -6.23
C ALA A 44 -14.40 8.50 -7.26
N LYS A 45 -13.23 8.65 -7.89
CA LYS A 45 -12.71 7.62 -8.83
C LYS A 45 -12.28 6.33 -8.17
N LEU A 46 -11.66 6.40 -6.99
CA LEU A 46 -11.40 5.22 -6.18
C LEU A 46 -12.71 4.51 -5.83
N ALA A 47 -13.73 5.24 -5.38
CA ALA A 47 -15.04 4.68 -5.05
C ALA A 47 -15.78 4.08 -6.27
N ASP A 48 -15.71 4.72 -7.44
CA ASP A 48 -16.28 4.19 -8.70
C ASP A 48 -15.58 2.88 -9.14
N ALA A 49 -14.28 2.76 -8.86
CA ALA A 49 -13.48 1.54 -9.04
C ALA A 49 -13.61 0.58 -7.84
N GLN A 50 -14.50 0.93 -6.90
CA GLN A 50 -14.80 0.29 -5.63
C GLN A 50 -13.61 0.22 -4.64
N ILE A 51 -12.45 0.80 -4.93
CA ILE A 51 -11.27 0.82 -4.05
C ILE A 51 -11.63 1.49 -2.72
N ASN A 52 -11.13 0.94 -1.62
CA ASN A 52 -11.33 1.50 -0.30
C ASN A 52 -10.82 2.95 -0.24
N THR A 53 -11.71 3.89 0.14
CA THR A 53 -11.37 5.30 0.27
C THR A 53 -11.08 5.73 1.71
N LYS A 54 -11.06 4.81 2.67
CA LYS A 54 -10.64 5.07 4.05
C LYS A 54 -9.11 5.10 4.11
N ASP A 55 -8.60 6.00 4.93
CA ASP A 55 -7.16 6.16 5.21
C ASP A 55 -6.27 6.38 3.97
N VAL A 56 -6.86 6.82 2.86
CA VAL A 56 -6.14 7.21 1.64
C VAL A 56 -5.30 8.43 1.94
N LYS A 57 -4.01 8.35 1.61
CA LYS A 57 -3.03 9.39 1.94
C LYS A 57 -2.08 9.66 0.78
N VAL A 58 -1.67 10.91 0.67
CA VAL A 58 -0.57 11.30 -0.22
C VAL A 58 0.75 10.96 0.47
N VAL A 59 1.66 10.33 -0.26
CA VAL A 59 2.93 9.81 0.25
C VAL A 59 4.09 10.12 -0.70
N ASP A 60 5.28 10.26 -0.14
CA ASP A 60 6.52 10.32 -0.90
C ASP A 60 7.00 8.90 -1.19
N PHE A 61 6.66 8.38 -2.37
CA PHE A 61 7.06 7.05 -2.81
C PHE A 61 8.51 7.06 -3.30
N MET A 62 9.38 6.31 -2.62
CA MET A 62 10.79 6.15 -3.00
C MET A 62 10.94 5.38 -4.32
N LEU A 63 11.87 5.77 -5.19
CA LEU A 63 12.21 5.06 -6.44
C LEU A 63 13.53 4.28 -6.27
N PRO A 64 13.86 3.33 -7.16
CA PRO A 64 15.08 2.53 -7.03
C PRO A 64 16.39 3.35 -7.02
N ASP A 65 16.38 4.54 -7.64
CA ASP A 65 17.53 5.46 -7.65
C ASP A 65 17.65 6.31 -6.36
N GLY A 66 16.74 6.13 -5.41
CA GLY A 66 16.68 6.86 -4.14
C GLY A 66 15.96 8.21 -4.20
N THR A 67 15.48 8.63 -5.38
CA THR A 67 14.58 9.79 -5.48
C THR A 67 13.19 9.44 -4.97
N THR A 68 12.35 10.45 -4.73
CA THR A 68 10.94 10.23 -4.35
C THR A 68 10.00 10.86 -5.37
N LYS A 69 8.80 10.30 -5.46
CA LYS A 69 7.69 10.83 -6.25
C LYS A 69 6.43 10.81 -5.40
N GLU A 70 5.65 11.89 -5.48
CA GLU A 70 4.34 11.93 -4.86
C GLU A 70 3.40 10.88 -5.48
N MET A 71 2.83 10.04 -4.63
CA MET A 71 1.86 9.00 -4.98
C MET A 71 0.73 9.00 -3.94
N ILE A 72 -0.31 8.20 -4.17
CA ILE A 72 -1.45 8.01 -3.28
C ILE A 72 -1.46 6.56 -2.84
N GLU A 73 -1.33 6.34 -1.52
CA GLU A 73 -1.46 5.02 -0.90
C GLU A 73 -2.94 4.73 -0.63
N VAL A 74 -3.38 3.54 -1.02
CA VAL A 74 -4.70 2.96 -0.77
C VAL A 74 -4.52 1.55 -0.24
N GLU A 75 -5.45 1.07 0.59
CA GLU A 75 -5.49 -0.32 1.10
C GLU A 75 -4.22 -0.80 1.88
N GLY A 76 -3.23 0.08 2.06
CA GLY A 76 -2.03 -0.11 2.91
C GLY A 76 -0.76 -0.49 2.15
N ASP A 77 -0.89 -1.02 0.94
CA ASP A 77 0.19 -1.56 0.12
C ASP A 77 0.04 -1.24 -1.39
N VAL A 78 -1.04 -0.57 -1.80
CA VAL A 78 -1.25 -0.15 -3.19
C VAL A 78 -0.98 1.34 -3.35
N PHE A 79 -0.09 1.69 -4.28
CA PHE A 79 0.37 3.04 -4.55
C PHE A 79 0.07 3.41 -6.00
N MET A 80 -0.65 4.51 -6.20
CA MET A 80 -1.03 4.98 -7.53
C MET A 80 -0.75 6.47 -7.66
N SER A 81 -0.32 6.89 -8.85
CA SER A 81 -0.30 8.30 -9.22
C SER A 81 -1.72 8.80 -9.48
N GLU A 82 -1.91 10.12 -9.41
CA GLU A 82 -3.20 10.73 -9.76
C GLU A 82 -3.69 10.31 -11.16
N ASN A 83 -2.78 10.23 -12.14
CA ASN A 83 -3.12 9.81 -13.49
C ASN A 83 -3.59 8.35 -13.57
N GLU A 84 -2.99 7.46 -12.76
CA GLU A 84 -3.42 6.06 -12.69
C GLU A 84 -4.84 5.97 -12.10
N ILE A 85 -5.12 6.71 -11.03
CA ILE A 85 -6.46 6.78 -10.42
C ILE A 85 -7.50 7.31 -11.40
N LEU A 86 -7.17 8.38 -12.13
CA LEU A 86 -8.07 8.96 -13.14
C LEU A 86 -8.29 8.03 -14.34
N SER A 87 -7.40 7.07 -14.56
CA SER A 87 -7.52 6.05 -15.62
C SER A 87 -8.27 4.79 -15.18
N LEU A 88 -8.68 4.68 -13.92
CA LEU A 88 -9.42 3.53 -13.43
C LEU A 88 -10.78 3.41 -14.11
N GLU A 89 -11.10 2.19 -14.55
CA GLU A 89 -12.41 1.86 -15.08
C GLU A 89 -13.41 1.63 -13.94
N SER A 90 -14.61 2.19 -14.06
CA SER A 90 -15.70 1.96 -13.10
C SER A 90 -16.14 0.49 -13.11
N VAL A 91 -16.48 -0.03 -11.93
CA VAL A 91 -16.93 -1.42 -11.76
C VAL A 91 -18.45 -1.45 -11.54
N SER A 92 -19.13 -2.42 -12.15
CA SER A 92 -20.55 -2.65 -11.88
C SER A 92 -20.72 -3.28 -10.48
N ALA A 93 -21.75 -2.89 -9.73
CA ALA A 93 -21.93 -3.30 -8.33
C ALA A 93 -22.11 -4.82 -8.10
N SER A 94 -22.21 -5.63 -9.17
CA SER A 94 -22.36 -7.09 -9.10
C SER A 94 -21.08 -7.89 -9.32
N ASP A 95 -19.97 -7.25 -9.72
CA ASP A 95 -18.83 -7.94 -10.35
C ASP A 95 -17.50 -7.80 -9.58
N ARG A 96 -17.53 -7.59 -8.26
CA ARG A 96 -16.30 -7.29 -7.53
C ARG A 96 -15.50 -8.54 -7.20
N ASN A 97 -14.68 -8.93 -8.16
CA ASN A 97 -13.77 -10.07 -8.10
C ASN A 97 -12.48 -9.71 -7.36
N TYR A 98 -11.72 -10.73 -6.99
CA TYR A 98 -10.34 -10.68 -6.49
C TYR A 98 -9.32 -10.03 -7.46
N ARG A 99 -9.78 -9.26 -8.45
CA ARG A 99 -8.97 -8.60 -9.46
C ARG A 99 -9.47 -7.21 -9.81
N THR A 100 -8.62 -6.40 -10.42
CA THR A 100 -9.00 -5.15 -11.06
C THR A 100 -9.56 -5.38 -12.47
N ASN A 101 -10.21 -4.36 -13.04
CA ASN A 101 -10.65 -4.39 -14.45
C ASN A 101 -9.48 -4.28 -15.43
N ASN A 102 -8.40 -3.63 -15.00
CA ASN A 102 -7.18 -3.57 -15.78
C ASN A 102 -6.40 -4.87 -15.57
N LEU A 103 -5.95 -5.47 -16.67
CA LEU A 103 -5.11 -6.66 -16.65
C LEU A 103 -3.91 -6.44 -17.56
N VAL A 104 -2.88 -7.25 -17.38
CA VAL A 104 -1.79 -7.36 -18.34
C VAL A 104 -2.34 -7.96 -19.64
N SER A 105 -1.75 -7.60 -20.77
CA SER A 105 -2.14 -8.20 -22.05
C SER A 105 -1.85 -9.70 -22.05
N GLN A 106 -2.81 -10.50 -22.52
CA GLN A 106 -2.69 -11.95 -22.70
C GLN A 106 -1.43 -12.30 -23.51
N GLY A 107 -0.74 -13.38 -23.14
CA GLY A 107 0.44 -13.84 -23.88
C GLY A 107 1.72 -13.01 -23.66
N LYS A 108 1.72 -12.01 -22.77
CA LYS A 108 2.88 -11.15 -22.53
C LYS A 108 3.94 -11.88 -21.70
N THR A 109 5.20 -11.78 -22.13
CA THR A 109 6.36 -12.03 -21.26
C THR A 109 6.74 -10.73 -20.55
N ILE A 110 6.53 -10.69 -19.25
CA ILE A 110 6.86 -9.58 -18.35
C ILE A 110 8.34 -9.65 -18.00
N THR A 111 9.09 -8.63 -18.38
CA THR A 111 10.49 -8.49 -17.99
C THR A 111 10.56 -7.89 -16.58
N ILE A 112 11.05 -8.69 -15.62
CA ILE A 112 11.17 -8.30 -14.22
C ILE A 112 12.65 -8.22 -13.82
N ILE A 113 13.02 -7.20 -13.05
CA ILE A 113 14.39 -7.03 -12.56
C ILE A 113 14.39 -6.91 -11.03
N GLY A 114 15.24 -7.72 -10.38
CA GLY A 114 15.63 -7.49 -9.00
C GLY A 114 16.74 -6.44 -8.95
N TYR A 115 16.48 -5.30 -8.32
CA TYR A 115 17.43 -4.20 -8.27
C TYR A 115 18.59 -4.50 -7.33
N THR A 116 19.82 -4.20 -7.76
CA THR A 116 21.05 -4.53 -6.98
C THR A 116 21.97 -3.32 -6.74
N GLY A 117 21.46 -2.10 -6.88
CA GLY A 117 22.24 -0.86 -6.76
C GLY A 117 22.04 -0.11 -5.44
N GLY A 118 23.12 0.42 -4.87
CA GLY A 118 23.05 1.38 -3.75
C GLY A 118 22.37 0.86 -2.49
N SER A 119 21.73 1.75 -1.73
CA SER A 119 21.00 1.43 -0.49
C SER A 119 19.69 0.70 -0.72
N ASN A 120 19.18 0.71 -1.94
CA ASN A 120 17.88 0.15 -2.31
C ASN A 120 18.04 -1.24 -2.97
N ALA A 121 19.26 -1.77 -2.98
CA ALA A 121 19.58 -3.09 -3.50
C ALA A 121 18.88 -4.18 -2.69
N LEU A 122 18.32 -5.17 -3.38
CA LEU A 122 17.88 -6.41 -2.77
C LEU A 122 19.09 -7.14 -2.16
N SER A 123 18.95 -7.56 -0.91
CA SER A 123 19.85 -8.51 -0.26
C SER A 123 19.87 -9.87 -0.98
N THR A 124 20.86 -10.71 -0.70
CA THR A 124 20.91 -12.08 -1.26
C THR A 124 19.66 -12.90 -0.91
N LYS A 125 19.09 -12.68 0.28
CA LYS A 125 17.86 -13.34 0.73
C LYS A 125 16.67 -12.90 -0.12
N GLU A 126 16.49 -11.59 -0.31
CA GLU A 126 15.42 -11.04 -1.13
C GLU A 126 15.57 -11.40 -2.61
N GLN A 127 16.80 -11.46 -3.15
CA GLN A 127 17.04 -11.96 -4.51
C GLN A 127 16.66 -13.43 -4.67
N THR A 128 16.91 -14.26 -3.65
CA THR A 128 16.50 -15.66 -3.63
C THR A 128 14.98 -15.80 -3.60
N ALA A 129 14.32 -15.05 -2.72
CA ALA A 129 12.87 -14.99 -2.61
C ALA A 129 12.21 -14.52 -3.91
N LEU A 130 12.74 -13.47 -4.57
CA LEU A 130 12.26 -13.01 -5.87
C LEU A 130 12.37 -14.10 -6.96
N GLN A 131 13.47 -14.85 -6.95
CA GLN A 131 13.65 -15.95 -7.89
C GLN A 131 12.61 -17.06 -7.65
N TRP A 132 12.27 -17.36 -6.39
CA TRP A 132 11.25 -18.33 -6.04
C TRP A 132 9.85 -17.86 -6.45
N ALA A 133 9.46 -16.63 -6.11
CA ALA A 133 8.20 -16.02 -6.54
C ALA A 133 8.02 -16.07 -8.07
N VAL A 134 9.04 -15.67 -8.84
CA VAL A 134 9.01 -15.74 -10.31
C VAL A 134 8.88 -17.19 -10.81
N ASN A 135 9.54 -18.15 -10.15
CA ASN A 135 9.42 -19.55 -10.51
C ASN A 135 8.00 -20.07 -10.25
N ASN A 136 7.36 -19.67 -9.15
CA ASN A 136 5.98 -20.07 -8.84
C ASN A 136 5.02 -19.58 -9.91
N TYR A 137 5.09 -18.30 -10.30
CA TYR A 137 4.28 -17.75 -11.40
C TYR A 137 4.51 -18.53 -12.70
N ASN A 138 5.77 -18.81 -13.05
CA ASN A 138 6.12 -19.52 -14.29
C ASN A 138 5.83 -21.02 -14.26
N ALA A 139 5.61 -21.62 -13.08
CA ALA A 139 5.26 -23.02 -12.94
C ALA A 139 3.76 -23.29 -13.19
N LEU A 140 2.93 -22.25 -13.15
CA LEU A 140 1.49 -22.36 -13.38
C LEU A 140 1.18 -22.81 -14.81
N SER A 141 0.28 -23.78 -14.91
CA SER A 141 -0.25 -24.24 -16.20
C SER A 141 -1.56 -23.52 -16.51
N GLY A 142 -1.73 -23.08 -17.75
CA GLY A 142 -2.97 -22.45 -18.23
C GLY A 142 -2.98 -20.92 -18.18
N VAL A 143 -2.02 -20.30 -17.48
CA VAL A 143 -1.80 -18.85 -17.40
C VAL A 143 -1.03 -18.37 -18.64
N SER A 144 -1.56 -17.42 -19.40
CA SER A 144 -0.93 -16.95 -20.65
C SER A 144 0.22 -15.97 -20.49
N ILE A 145 0.37 -15.33 -19.32
CA ILE A 145 1.51 -14.46 -19.03
C ILE A 145 2.70 -15.26 -18.48
N SER A 146 3.90 -14.74 -18.64
CA SER A 146 5.14 -15.33 -18.11
C SER A 146 6.11 -14.26 -17.65
N PHE A 147 7.09 -14.62 -16.84
CA PHE A 147 8.06 -13.70 -16.26
C PHE A 147 9.49 -14.05 -16.68
N GLN A 148 10.25 -13.04 -17.11
CA GLN A 148 11.67 -13.16 -17.39
C GLN A 148 12.47 -12.33 -16.37
N LEU A 149 13.05 -13.03 -15.38
CA LEU A 149 13.83 -12.40 -14.32
C LEU A 149 15.27 -12.10 -14.73
N THR A 150 15.72 -10.93 -14.34
CA THR A 150 17.12 -10.49 -14.36
C THR A 150 17.48 -9.80 -13.04
N PHE A 151 18.77 -9.61 -12.77
CA PHE A 151 19.24 -8.80 -11.64
C PHE A 151 20.20 -7.74 -12.16
N GLY A 152 20.15 -6.53 -11.60
CA GLY A 152 21.00 -5.43 -12.04
C GLY A 152 20.45 -4.06 -11.69
N THR A 153 20.95 -3.04 -12.37
CA THR A 153 20.58 -1.63 -12.14
C THR A 153 19.90 -0.96 -13.34
N ASP A 154 19.91 -1.59 -14.52
CA ASP A 154 19.26 -1.07 -15.73
C ASP A 154 17.80 -1.51 -15.79
N TYR A 155 16.93 -0.79 -15.06
CA TYR A 155 15.52 -1.13 -14.89
C TYR A 155 14.57 -0.29 -15.76
N ASP A 156 15.06 0.75 -16.45
CA ASP A 156 14.20 1.66 -17.23
C ASP A 156 13.45 0.93 -18.34
N SER A 157 14.14 0.02 -19.03
CA SER A 157 13.58 -0.82 -20.10
C SER A 157 12.74 -2.00 -19.63
N LYS A 158 12.66 -2.25 -18.32
CA LYS A 158 11.95 -3.40 -17.73
C LYS A 158 10.50 -3.06 -17.44
N ASP A 159 9.64 -4.06 -17.60
CA ASP A 159 8.21 -3.95 -17.28
C ASP A 159 8.01 -3.77 -15.77
N MET A 160 8.82 -4.44 -14.94
CA MET A 160 8.71 -4.41 -13.48
C MET A 160 10.09 -4.40 -12.81
N VAL A 161 10.21 -3.69 -11.68
CA VAL A 161 11.40 -3.65 -10.82
C VAL A 161 11.01 -3.92 -9.37
N VAL A 162 11.69 -4.89 -8.77
CA VAL A 162 11.56 -5.24 -7.35
C VAL A 162 12.81 -4.72 -6.63
N TYR A 163 12.61 -3.93 -5.58
CA TYR A 163 13.70 -3.25 -4.87
C TYR A 163 13.40 -3.06 -3.38
N HIS A 164 14.46 -2.88 -2.60
CA HIS A 164 14.36 -2.68 -1.15
C HIS A 164 14.14 -1.19 -0.84
N ASN A 165 13.19 -0.89 0.05
CA ASN A 165 12.99 0.44 0.61
C ASN A 165 13.49 0.48 2.07
N PRO A 166 14.69 1.02 2.33
CA PRO A 166 15.26 1.04 3.68
C PRO A 166 14.64 2.11 4.60
N SER A 167 13.79 2.99 4.07
CA SER A 167 13.23 4.13 4.82
C SER A 167 11.80 3.91 5.27
N GLN A 168 11.13 2.85 4.79
CA GLN A 168 9.79 2.51 5.21
C GLN A 168 9.79 1.80 6.56
N SER A 169 8.83 2.15 7.40
CA SER A 169 8.60 1.53 8.70
C SER A 169 7.69 0.30 8.58
N GLY A 170 7.76 -0.61 9.56
CA GLY A 170 7.01 -1.86 9.53
C GLY A 170 7.68 -2.91 8.66
N ALA A 171 6.93 -3.95 8.30
CA ALA A 171 7.39 -5.05 7.47
C ALA A 171 6.32 -5.37 6.43
N GLY A 172 6.71 -5.54 5.17
CA GLY A 172 5.78 -5.82 4.08
C GLY A 172 6.35 -5.40 2.73
N GLY A 173 5.44 -5.14 1.80
CA GLY A 173 5.74 -4.67 0.48
C GLY A 173 4.74 -3.62 0.02
N SER A 174 5.00 -3.11 -1.17
CA SER A 174 4.00 -2.31 -1.87
C SER A 174 4.14 -2.36 -3.38
N ALA A 175 3.03 -2.17 -4.06
CA ALA A 175 2.92 -2.20 -5.51
C ALA A 175 1.85 -1.24 -6.00
N GLY A 176 1.37 -1.43 -7.22
CA GLY A 176 0.24 -0.73 -7.81
C GLY A 176 -0.50 -1.66 -8.74
N PHE A 177 -1.53 -1.16 -9.43
CA PHE A 177 -2.31 -1.97 -10.36
C PHE A 177 -1.83 -1.84 -11.81
N PRO A 178 -2.04 -2.86 -12.67
CA PRO A 178 -1.75 -2.78 -14.08
C PRO A 178 -2.57 -1.68 -14.76
N SER A 179 -2.05 -1.18 -15.89
CA SER A 179 -2.72 -0.18 -16.70
C SER A 179 -2.34 -0.34 -18.17
N ASN A 180 -3.30 -0.12 -19.06
CA ASN A 180 -3.09 -0.18 -20.52
C ASN A 180 -2.42 -1.48 -21.00
N GLY A 181 -2.76 -2.62 -20.40
CA GLY A 181 -2.21 -3.92 -20.78
C GLY A 181 -0.78 -4.19 -20.29
N ASN A 182 -0.22 -3.33 -19.44
CA ASN A 182 1.11 -3.47 -18.84
C ASN A 182 1.00 -3.67 -17.32
N PRO A 183 1.93 -4.42 -16.70
CA PRO A 183 1.97 -4.53 -15.25
C PRO A 183 2.35 -3.20 -14.61
N HIS A 184 2.05 -3.06 -13.32
CA HIS A 184 2.63 -1.97 -12.53
C HIS A 184 4.16 -2.13 -12.45
N LYS A 185 4.89 -1.01 -12.54
CA LYS A 185 6.35 -1.04 -12.70
C LYS A 185 7.10 -1.23 -11.37
N PHE A 186 6.68 -0.59 -10.30
CA PHE A 186 7.50 -0.49 -9.09
C PHE A 186 6.94 -1.37 -7.97
N VAL A 187 7.75 -2.33 -7.51
CA VAL A 187 7.44 -3.19 -6.37
C VAL A 187 8.48 -2.96 -5.28
N GLN A 188 8.05 -2.47 -4.13
CA GLN A 188 8.90 -2.27 -2.96
C GLN A 188 8.75 -3.43 -1.98
N ILE A 189 9.84 -3.73 -1.28
CA ILE A 189 9.82 -4.55 -0.06
C ILE A 189 10.60 -3.84 1.05
N TYR A 190 10.20 -4.05 2.29
CA TYR A 190 10.81 -3.37 3.44
C TYR A 190 10.61 -4.15 4.75
N GLY A 191 11.56 -4.02 5.67
CA GLY A 191 11.46 -4.55 7.04
C GLY A 191 11.46 -6.08 7.17
N LEU A 192 11.86 -6.81 6.13
CA LEU A 192 11.80 -8.28 6.08
C LEU A 192 13.06 -8.99 6.59
N ASP A 193 14.01 -8.27 7.19
CA ASP A 193 15.32 -8.82 7.60
C ASP A 193 15.21 -9.98 8.61
N ASN A 194 14.27 -9.89 9.54
CA ASN A 194 14.07 -10.89 10.60
C ASN A 194 13.16 -12.06 10.20
N TYR A 195 12.61 -12.04 8.99
CA TYR A 195 11.76 -13.11 8.48
C TYR A 195 12.59 -14.11 7.67
N ASP A 196 12.13 -15.36 7.60
CA ASP A 196 12.75 -16.35 6.73
C ASP A 196 12.47 -16.05 5.25
N THR A 197 13.19 -16.74 4.37
CA THR A 197 13.12 -16.51 2.93
C THR A 197 11.74 -16.81 2.34
N ASN A 198 10.96 -17.74 2.91
CA ASN A 198 9.63 -18.07 2.41
C ASN A 198 8.63 -16.94 2.69
N VAL A 199 8.73 -16.31 3.87
CA VAL A 199 7.90 -15.12 4.16
C VAL A 199 8.29 -13.96 3.24
N VAL A 200 9.58 -13.79 2.94
CA VAL A 200 10.01 -12.77 1.96
C VAL A 200 9.48 -13.09 0.56
N GLU A 201 9.48 -14.36 0.18
CA GLU A 201 8.87 -14.83 -1.07
C GLU A 201 7.38 -14.53 -1.10
N HIS A 202 6.64 -14.85 -0.04
CA HIS A 202 5.21 -14.56 0.07
C HIS A 202 4.91 -13.09 -0.19
N VAL A 203 5.61 -12.18 0.47
CA VAL A 203 5.43 -10.73 0.27
C VAL A 203 5.73 -10.35 -1.18
N ILE A 204 6.82 -10.82 -1.77
CA ILE A 204 7.13 -10.52 -3.18
C ILE A 204 6.06 -11.09 -4.13
N THR A 205 5.59 -12.31 -3.89
CA THR A 205 4.53 -12.96 -4.67
C THR A 205 3.24 -12.15 -4.61
N HIS A 206 2.87 -11.67 -3.43
CA HIS A 206 1.72 -10.79 -3.19
C HIS A 206 1.81 -9.50 -4.00
N GLU A 207 2.94 -8.78 -3.91
CA GLU A 207 3.11 -7.51 -4.60
C GLU A 207 3.18 -7.63 -6.13
N ILE A 208 3.79 -8.70 -6.64
CA ILE A 208 3.72 -9.04 -8.07
C ILE A 208 2.26 -9.29 -8.47
N GLY A 209 1.48 -9.91 -7.58
CA GLY A 209 0.06 -10.19 -7.75
C GLY A 209 -0.73 -8.91 -7.99
N HIS A 210 -0.56 -7.90 -7.13
CA HIS A 210 -1.15 -6.57 -7.34
C HIS A 210 -0.74 -5.96 -8.68
N SER A 211 0.55 -6.07 -9.01
CA SER A 211 1.10 -5.52 -10.24
C SER A 211 0.53 -6.14 -11.52
N ILE A 212 -0.03 -7.35 -11.43
CA ILE A 212 -0.77 -8.01 -12.52
C ILE A 212 -2.28 -8.00 -12.29
N GLY A 213 -2.77 -7.30 -11.27
CA GLY A 213 -4.18 -6.96 -11.12
C GLY A 213 -4.94 -7.78 -10.10
N PHE A 214 -4.30 -8.54 -9.21
CA PHE A 214 -4.97 -9.06 -8.02
C PHE A 214 -5.36 -7.95 -7.06
N ARG A 215 -6.41 -8.20 -6.27
CA ARG A 215 -6.82 -7.43 -5.10
C ARG A 215 -6.75 -8.33 -3.88
N HIS A 216 -6.79 -7.74 -2.68
CA HIS A 216 -6.87 -8.54 -1.46
C HIS A 216 -8.08 -9.44 -1.44
N THR A 217 -7.94 -10.64 -0.88
CA THR A 217 -9.04 -11.62 -0.77
C THR A 217 -9.96 -11.38 0.41
N ASP A 218 -9.45 -10.78 1.49
CA ASP A 218 -10.18 -10.44 2.70
C ASP A 218 -10.50 -8.94 2.80
N TRP A 219 -10.56 -8.22 1.67
CA TRP A 219 -10.94 -6.80 1.61
C TRP A 219 -12.28 -6.47 2.30
N PHE A 220 -13.19 -7.44 2.42
CA PHE A 220 -14.53 -7.24 2.97
C PHE A 220 -14.57 -7.16 4.50
N ASP A 221 -13.55 -7.65 5.21
CA ASP A 221 -13.48 -7.62 6.67
C ASP A 221 -12.07 -7.38 7.26
N ARG A 222 -11.02 -7.53 6.45
CA ARG A 222 -9.60 -7.49 6.81
C ARG A 222 -9.28 -8.50 7.92
N ALA A 223 -9.91 -9.68 7.87
CA ALA A 223 -9.78 -10.72 8.87
C ALA A 223 -8.32 -11.17 9.07
N SER A 224 -7.51 -11.21 8.02
CA SER A 224 -6.07 -11.55 8.12
C SER A 224 -5.31 -10.56 8.99
N CYS A 225 -5.75 -9.29 9.02
CA CYS A 225 -5.17 -8.23 9.83
C CYS A 225 -5.73 -8.20 11.27
N GLY A 226 -6.55 -9.18 11.68
CA GLY A 226 -7.23 -9.19 12.97
C GLY A 226 -8.32 -8.11 13.09
N GLN A 227 -8.73 -7.54 11.96
CA GLN A 227 -9.79 -6.56 11.87
C GLN A 227 -11.10 -7.27 11.49
N ASN A 228 -12.24 -6.73 11.93
CA ASN A 228 -13.56 -7.18 11.51
C ASN A 228 -14.33 -5.97 10.97
N GLN A 229 -13.66 -5.19 10.14
CA GLN A 229 -14.16 -3.91 9.64
C GLN A 229 -14.15 -3.97 8.12
N ASN A 230 -15.33 -3.80 7.54
CA ASN A 230 -15.43 -3.69 6.09
C ASN A 230 -14.76 -2.40 5.63
N GLU A 231 -13.89 -2.52 4.65
CA GLU A 231 -13.14 -1.42 4.06
C GLU A 231 -14.02 -0.32 3.45
N GLY A 232 -15.21 -0.64 2.97
CA GLY A 232 -16.11 0.32 2.35
C GLY A 232 -17.13 -0.40 1.48
N ALA A 233 -18.32 0.18 1.36
CA ALA A 233 -19.54 -0.48 0.90
C ALA A 233 -19.37 -1.45 -0.29
N GLY A 234 -19.70 -2.72 -0.01
CA GLY A 234 -19.98 -3.74 -1.02
C GLY A 234 -20.41 -5.06 -0.38
N SER A 235 -21.65 -5.15 0.12
CA SER A 235 -22.26 -6.40 0.58
C SER A 235 -22.79 -7.28 -0.57
N ILE A 236 -22.22 -7.14 -1.77
CA ILE A 236 -22.67 -7.81 -3.00
C ILE A 236 -21.45 -8.13 -3.87
N GLY A 237 -21.29 -9.40 -4.23
CA GLY A 237 -20.63 -9.78 -5.49
C GLY A 237 -19.13 -10.08 -5.47
N ALA A 238 -18.60 -10.75 -4.44
CA ALA A 238 -17.43 -11.58 -4.68
C ALA A 238 -17.84 -12.67 -5.68
N ILE A 239 -17.33 -12.65 -6.92
CA ILE A 239 -17.34 -13.87 -7.71
C ILE A 239 -16.41 -14.82 -6.97
N ASP A 240 -17.03 -15.79 -6.30
CA ASP A 240 -16.40 -17.03 -5.87
C ASP A 240 -15.67 -17.62 -7.10
N LEU A 241 -14.33 -17.53 -7.09
CA LEU A 241 -13.49 -18.07 -8.16
C LEU A 241 -13.34 -19.59 -8.04
N GLY A 242 -14.10 -20.22 -7.13
CA GLY A 242 -14.17 -21.65 -6.94
C GLY A 242 -13.00 -22.17 -6.14
N GLY A 243 -13.19 -22.27 -4.82
CA GLY A 243 -12.30 -23.00 -3.92
C GLY A 243 -12.55 -22.62 -2.46
N ASN A 244 -12.17 -23.54 -1.58
CA ASN A 244 -12.54 -23.48 -0.17
C ASN A 244 -11.41 -22.82 0.62
N ASP A 245 -11.79 -21.78 1.35
CA ASP A 245 -11.05 -21.10 2.42
C ASP A 245 -10.07 -19.99 1.96
N PRO A 246 -10.52 -18.71 1.96
CA PRO A 246 -9.65 -17.56 1.64
C PRO A 246 -8.46 -17.43 2.59
N ALA A 247 -8.45 -18.15 3.72
CA ALA A 247 -7.38 -18.13 4.71
C ALA A 247 -6.01 -18.61 4.20
N ASN A 248 -5.93 -19.22 3.01
CA ASN A 248 -4.66 -19.70 2.43
C ASN A 248 -4.27 -18.97 1.14
N SER A 249 -4.89 -17.82 0.84
CA SER A 249 -4.52 -17.03 -0.34
C SER A 249 -3.25 -16.22 -0.07
N VAL A 250 -2.34 -16.19 -1.04
CA VAL A 250 -1.19 -15.27 -1.00
C VAL A 250 -1.61 -13.80 -1.06
N MET A 251 -2.86 -13.53 -1.48
CA MET A 251 -3.44 -12.20 -1.58
C MET A 251 -4.24 -11.79 -0.33
N LEU A 252 -4.02 -12.41 0.83
CA LEU A 252 -4.54 -11.87 2.10
C LEU A 252 -3.86 -10.53 2.42
N ALA A 253 -4.62 -9.56 2.91
CA ALA A 253 -4.13 -8.20 3.15
C ALA A 253 -3.04 -8.08 4.22
N CYS A 254 -2.93 -9.07 5.12
CA CYS A 254 -1.84 -9.17 6.09
C CYS A 254 -1.26 -10.59 6.06
N PHE A 255 0.07 -10.66 5.96
CA PHE A 255 0.83 -11.91 6.04
C PHE A 255 1.19 -12.25 7.49
N SER A 256 1.45 -13.53 7.77
CA SER A 256 1.97 -14.00 9.06
C SER A 256 3.47 -14.34 9.02
N SER A 257 4.08 -14.65 10.16
CA SER A 257 5.47 -15.12 10.19
C SER A 257 5.65 -16.59 9.77
N GLY A 258 4.58 -17.26 9.33
CA GLY A 258 4.58 -18.69 8.98
C GLY A 258 4.21 -18.95 7.52
N GLU A 259 4.21 -17.93 6.67
CA GLU A 259 3.88 -18.07 5.26
C GLU A 259 4.93 -18.87 4.48
N ASP A 260 4.48 -19.59 3.46
CA ASP A 260 5.34 -20.32 2.53
C ASP A 260 5.54 -19.61 1.18
N GLY A 261 4.64 -18.69 0.82
CA GLY A 261 4.69 -17.93 -0.44
C GLY A 261 4.14 -18.66 -1.66
N GLU A 262 3.48 -19.79 -1.42
CA GLU A 262 2.87 -20.63 -2.45
C GLU A 262 1.45 -20.18 -2.76
N PHE A 263 1.01 -20.43 -4.00
CA PHE A 263 -0.37 -20.11 -4.39
C PHE A 263 -1.37 -21.11 -3.80
N GLY A 264 -2.42 -20.58 -3.19
CA GLY A 264 -3.62 -21.33 -2.87
C GLY A 264 -4.42 -21.72 -4.12
N ALA A 265 -5.39 -22.62 -3.96
CA ALA A 265 -6.24 -23.04 -5.07
C ALA A 265 -7.01 -21.87 -5.71
N ASP A 266 -7.45 -20.91 -4.89
CA ASP A 266 -8.17 -19.73 -5.35
C ASP A 266 -7.29 -18.79 -6.16
N ASP A 267 -6.02 -18.61 -5.74
CA ASP A 267 -5.05 -17.80 -6.47
C ASP A 267 -4.78 -18.39 -7.86
N ILE A 268 -4.65 -19.72 -7.95
CA ILE A 268 -4.44 -20.42 -9.22
C ILE A 268 -5.67 -20.28 -10.12
N SER A 269 -6.88 -20.50 -9.59
CA SER A 269 -8.13 -20.32 -10.32
C SER A 269 -8.27 -18.89 -10.85
N ALA A 270 -7.95 -17.90 -10.02
CA ALA A 270 -7.97 -16.50 -10.40
C ALA A 270 -7.00 -16.19 -11.54
N LEU A 271 -5.76 -16.67 -11.45
CA LEU A 271 -4.76 -16.48 -12.48
C LEU A 271 -5.20 -17.07 -13.82
N ASN A 272 -5.79 -18.28 -13.84
CA ASN A 272 -6.32 -18.92 -15.05
C ASN A 272 -7.54 -18.20 -15.66
N ILE A 273 -8.30 -17.48 -14.84
CA ILE A 273 -9.42 -16.66 -15.32
C ILE A 273 -8.91 -15.33 -15.88
N MET A 274 -7.87 -14.78 -15.25
CA MET A 274 -7.24 -13.53 -15.68
C MET A 274 -6.40 -13.68 -16.93
N TYR A 275 -5.73 -14.82 -17.13
CA TYR A 275 -4.66 -15.06 -18.09
C TYR A 275 -4.70 -16.48 -18.63
#